data_AF-A0A2N7GD07-F1
#
_entry.id   AF-A0A2N7GD07-F1
#
_cell.length_a   1.000
_cell.length_b   1.000
_cell.length_c   1.000
_cell.angle_alpha   90.00
_cell.angle_beta   90.00
_cell.angle_gamma   90.00
#
_symmetry.space_group_name_H-M   'P 1'
#
loop_
_entity.id
_entity.type
_entity.pdbx_description
1 polymer ?
#
loop_
_entity_poly.entity_id
_entity_poly.type
_entity_poly.pdbx_seq_one_letter_code
_entity_poly.pdbx_strand_id
1 'polypeptide(L)'
;MDIHALYQRVQNNREKIDLSLNGVNQYDLLIAAHSSCGDNFTNTIGYCLQIRQGDGTVGSDNQVFLRHCDGSVSVHYQQAFYRVSNTDRAEVLRRFTVKPEDERPDVELCCPNGIAESRFRVPLSEDCYS
;
A
#
# COMPACT_ATOMS: atom_id res chain seq x y z
N MET A 1 1.01 -23.28 -4.83
CA MET A 1 0.13 -23.11 -3.66
C MET A 1 -1.08 -22.28 -4.07
N ASP A 2 -2.27 -22.62 -3.59
CA ASP A 2 -3.48 -21.83 -3.83
C ASP A 2 -3.37 -20.42 -3.22
N ILE A 3 -4.03 -19.43 -3.82
CA ILE A 3 -3.95 -18.01 -3.40
C ILE A 3 -4.58 -17.81 -2.01
N HIS A 4 -5.61 -18.58 -1.66
CA HIS A 4 -6.22 -18.51 -0.34
C HIS A 4 -5.27 -19.00 0.76
N ALA A 5 -4.60 -20.13 0.53
CA ALA A 5 -3.58 -20.66 1.45
C ALA A 5 -2.39 -19.68 1.61
N LEU A 6 -1.94 -19.05 0.52
CA LEU A 6 -0.91 -18.01 0.58
C LEU A 6 -1.36 -16.83 1.44
N TYR A 7 -2.59 -16.35 1.23
CA TYR A 7 -3.14 -15.22 1.98
C TYR A 7 -3.21 -15.52 3.48
N GLN A 8 -3.71 -16.70 3.88
CA GLN A 8 -3.75 -17.10 5.28
C GLN A 8 -2.35 -17.16 5.89
N ARG A 9 -1.37 -17.72 5.16
CA ARG A 9 0.03 -17.79 5.63
C ARG A 9 0.64 -16.40 5.82
N VAL A 10 0.45 -15.51 4.84
CA VAL A 10 0.90 -14.10 4.92
C VAL A 10 0.26 -13.39 6.10
N GLN A 11 -1.04 -13.59 6.33
CA GLN A 11 -1.73 -12.99 7.47
C GLN A 11 -1.16 -13.50 8.80
N ASN A 12 -0.88 -14.80 8.93
CA ASN A 12 -0.32 -15.37 10.15
C ASN A 12 1.12 -14.92 10.43
N ASN A 13 1.91 -14.66 9.37
CA ASN A 13 3.31 -14.29 9.46
C ASN A 13 3.56 -12.78 9.37
N ARG A 14 2.51 -11.95 9.31
CA ARG A 14 2.66 -10.51 9.08
C ARG A 14 3.47 -9.82 10.18
N GLU A 15 4.28 -8.86 9.76
CA GLU A 15 5.09 -8.05 10.65
C GLU A 15 4.33 -6.78 11.05
N LYS A 16 4.36 -6.45 12.34
CA LYS A 16 3.81 -5.18 12.82
C LYS A 16 4.71 -4.04 12.38
N ILE A 17 4.09 -2.97 11.89
CA ILE A 17 4.77 -1.71 11.59
C ILE A 17 4.12 -0.58 12.38
N ASP A 18 4.86 0.51 12.54
CA ASP A 18 4.40 1.69 13.26
C ASP A 18 3.31 2.43 12.48
N LEU A 19 2.36 3.06 13.18
CA LEU A 19 1.23 3.79 12.57
C LEU A 19 1.69 5.02 11.76
N SER A 20 2.83 5.61 12.11
CA SER A 20 3.46 6.68 11.30
C SER A 20 3.98 6.18 9.96
N LEU A 21 4.04 4.85 9.76
CA LEU A 21 4.66 4.17 8.63
C LEU A 21 6.14 4.52 8.47
N ASN A 22 6.79 5.04 9.52
CA ASN A 22 8.23 5.27 9.52
C ASN A 22 8.97 3.94 9.32
N GLY A 23 9.94 3.94 8.42
CA GLY A 23 10.68 2.74 8.02
C GLY A 23 10.01 1.90 6.92
N VAL A 24 8.86 2.31 6.39
CA VAL A 24 8.32 1.79 5.12
C VAL A 24 9.06 2.44 3.94
N ASN A 25 9.55 1.60 3.04
CA ASN A 25 10.23 2.01 1.81
C ASN A 25 9.32 1.84 0.60
N GLN A 26 9.69 2.50 -0.51
CA GLN A 26 9.05 2.27 -1.78
C GLN A 26 9.19 0.79 -2.17
N TYR A 27 8.10 0.20 -2.63
CA TYR A 27 7.94 -1.21 -3.00
C TYR A 27 7.99 -2.22 -1.84
N ASP A 28 7.90 -1.77 -0.59
CA ASP A 28 7.59 -2.66 0.52
C ASP A 28 6.19 -3.26 0.33
N LEU A 29 6.05 -4.57 0.53
CA LEU A 29 4.77 -5.25 0.51
C LEU A 29 4.03 -5.01 1.82
N LEU A 30 2.84 -4.43 1.71
CA LEU A 30 1.97 -4.09 2.81
C LEU A 30 0.66 -4.87 2.73
N ILE A 31 0.06 -5.03 3.90
CA ILE A 31 -1.26 -5.62 4.11
C ILE A 31 -2.13 -4.54 4.73
N ALA A 32 -3.16 -4.07 4.01
CA ALA A 32 -4.14 -3.14 4.54
C ALA A 32 -5.11 -3.88 5.48
N ALA A 33 -5.20 -3.46 6.74
CA ALA A 33 -6.11 -4.06 7.70
C ALA A 33 -7.57 -3.68 7.36
N HIS A 34 -8.42 -4.68 7.20
CA HIS A 34 -9.86 -4.58 6.89
C HIS A 34 -10.20 -3.65 5.73
N SER A 35 -10.46 -4.24 4.56
CA SER A 35 -11.10 -3.51 3.48
C SER A 35 -12.62 -3.72 3.54
N SER A 36 -13.39 -2.63 3.44
CA SER A 36 -14.85 -2.70 3.29
C SER A 36 -15.30 -3.44 2.02
N CYS A 37 -14.37 -3.70 1.10
CA CYS A 37 -14.58 -4.44 -0.15
C CYS A 37 -14.23 -5.95 -0.05
N GLY A 38 -14.04 -6.47 1.17
CA GLY A 38 -13.75 -7.88 1.45
C GLY A 38 -12.28 -8.17 1.69
N ASP A 39 -12.01 -9.14 2.56
CA ASP A 39 -10.65 -9.51 2.98
C ASP A 39 -10.11 -10.65 2.09
N ASN A 40 -9.55 -10.29 0.94
CA ASN A 40 -8.92 -11.25 0.03
C ASN A 40 -7.53 -10.76 -0.41
N PHE A 41 -6.72 -11.67 -0.95
CA PHE A 41 -5.35 -11.38 -1.36
C PHE A 41 -5.26 -10.14 -2.28
N THR A 42 -6.16 -10.05 -3.26
CA THR A 42 -6.15 -9.02 -4.30
C THR A 42 -6.40 -7.62 -3.75
N ASN A 43 -7.32 -7.48 -2.81
CA ASN A 43 -7.73 -6.17 -2.28
C ASN A 43 -6.92 -5.74 -1.06
N THR A 44 -6.33 -6.70 -0.34
CA THR A 44 -5.69 -6.44 0.96
C THR A 44 -4.17 -6.30 0.83
N ILE A 45 -3.54 -7.00 -0.12
CA ILE A 45 -2.08 -6.99 -0.26
C ILE A 45 -1.67 -6.15 -1.45
N GLY A 46 -0.70 -5.26 -1.24
CA GLY A 46 -0.12 -4.44 -2.29
C GLY A 46 1.28 -3.95 -1.93
N TYR A 47 2.07 -3.56 -2.92
CA TYR A 47 3.35 -2.89 -2.64
C TYR A 47 3.19 -1.37 -2.65
N CYS A 48 3.91 -0.72 -1.75
CA CYS A 48 3.81 0.72 -1.51
C CYS A 48 4.43 1.52 -2.64
N LEU A 49 3.66 2.39 -3.28
CA LEU A 49 4.16 3.31 -4.31
C LEU A 49 4.46 4.70 -3.74
N GLN A 50 3.58 5.20 -2.87
CA GLN A 50 3.65 6.54 -2.29
C GLN A 50 2.94 6.57 -0.93
N ILE A 51 3.46 7.40 -0.03
CA ILE A 51 2.84 7.75 1.25
C ILE A 51 2.68 9.27 1.27
N ARG A 52 1.44 9.74 1.39
CA ARG A 52 1.15 11.15 1.70
C ARG A 52 0.91 11.28 3.19
N GLN A 53 1.71 12.10 3.84
CA GLN A 53 1.79 12.17 5.29
C GLN A 53 0.88 13.28 5.80
N GLY A 54 -0.13 12.89 6.58
CA GLY A 54 -0.92 13.84 7.36
C GLY A 54 -0.09 14.34 8.54
N ASP A 55 -0.23 15.61 8.88
CA ASP A 55 0.45 16.23 10.02
C ASP A 55 -0.48 16.49 11.22
N GLY A 56 -1.74 16.06 11.11
CA GLY A 56 -2.80 16.31 12.09
C GLY A 56 -3.50 17.66 11.93
N THR A 57 -2.92 18.59 11.18
CA THR A 57 -3.58 19.84 10.74
C THR A 57 -4.28 19.59 9.40
N VAL A 58 -3.57 18.93 8.49
CA VAL A 58 -4.05 18.52 7.17
C VAL A 58 -4.18 17.00 7.15
N GLY A 59 -5.37 16.51 7.48
CA GLY A 59 -5.67 15.08 7.63
C GLY A 59 -5.03 14.45 8.87
N SER A 60 -5.82 13.68 9.62
CA SER A 60 -5.33 12.93 10.79
C SER A 60 -4.46 11.73 10.42
N ASP A 61 -4.66 11.20 9.21
CA ASP A 61 -4.12 9.91 8.79
C ASP A 61 -3.35 10.00 7.47
N ASN A 62 -2.38 9.11 7.31
CA ASN A 62 -1.61 8.98 6.07
C ASN A 62 -2.49 8.40 4.94
N GLN A 63 -2.24 8.86 3.70
CA GLN A 63 -2.68 8.16 2.49
C GLN A 63 -1.56 7.26 2.00
N VAL A 64 -1.90 6.01 1.68
CA VAL A 64 -0.95 5.04 1.15
C VAL A 64 -1.46 4.56 -0.19
N PHE A 65 -0.66 4.78 -1.24
CA PHE A 65 -0.93 4.28 -2.57
C PHE A 65 -0.30 2.90 -2.71
N LEU A 66 -1.14 1.89 -2.92
CA LEU A 66 -0.71 0.52 -3.10
C LEU A 66 -0.96 0.09 -4.54
N ARG A 67 0.04 -0.53 -5.17
CA ARG A 67 -0.19 -1.39 -6.34
C ARG A 67 -0.69 -2.74 -5.84
N HIS A 68 -1.80 -3.23 -6.37
CA HIS A 68 -2.32 -4.58 -6.10
C HIS A 68 -1.90 -5.59 -7.16
N CYS A 69 -2.14 -6.88 -6.91
CA CYS A 69 -1.65 -7.95 -7.76
C CYS A 69 -2.24 -7.96 -9.19
N ASP A 70 -3.45 -7.41 -9.35
CA ASP A 70 -4.10 -7.22 -10.65
C ASP A 70 -3.53 -6.03 -11.45
N GLY A 71 -2.60 -5.27 -10.86
CA GLY A 71 -1.99 -4.09 -11.46
C GLY A 71 -2.74 -2.78 -11.16
N SER A 72 -3.88 -2.83 -10.45
CA SER A 72 -4.60 -1.63 -10.03
C SER A 72 -3.82 -0.85 -8.97
N VAL A 73 -4.07 0.47 -8.88
CA VAL A 73 -3.61 1.31 -7.76
C VAL A 73 -4.81 1.79 -7.00
N SER A 74 -4.76 1.55 -5.70
CA SER A 74 -5.78 2.03 -4.77
C SER A 74 -5.13 2.93 -3.73
N VAL A 75 -5.88 3.95 -3.34
CA VAL A 75 -5.52 4.80 -2.21
C VAL A 75 -6.18 4.24 -0.97
N HIS A 76 -5.37 3.89 0.01
CA HIS A 76 -5.79 3.46 1.33
C HIS A 76 -5.59 4.60 2.32
N TYR A 77 -6.63 4.89 3.08
CA TYR A 77 -6.64 5.92 4.12
C TYR A 77 -7.40 5.38 5.33
N GLN A 78 -7.07 5.90 6.53
CA GLN A 78 -7.69 5.47 7.80
C GLN A 78 -7.61 3.95 8.06
N GLN A 79 -6.55 3.31 7.57
CA GLN A 79 -6.32 1.89 7.74
C GLN A 79 -4.98 1.64 8.43
N ALA A 80 -4.96 0.63 9.30
CA ALA A 80 -3.70 0.10 9.81
C ALA A 80 -3.03 -0.76 8.74
N PHE A 81 -1.70 -0.75 8.69
CA PHE A 81 -0.93 -1.57 7.78
C PHE A 81 -0.06 -2.56 8.54
N TYR A 82 0.15 -3.72 7.94
CA TYR A 82 1.19 -4.66 8.34
C TYR A 82 2.16 -4.84 7.16
N ARG A 83 3.37 -5.34 7.45
CA ARG A 83 4.33 -5.69 6.40
C ARG A 83 4.27 -7.19 6.13
N VAL A 84 4.33 -7.57 4.86
CA VAL A 84 4.53 -8.97 4.48
C VAL A 84 5.94 -9.38 4.87
N SER A 85 6.05 -10.50 5.60
CA SER A 85 7.36 -10.99 6.04
C SER A 85 8.29 -11.28 4.87
N ASN A 86 9.59 -11.16 5.13
CA ASN A 86 10.61 -11.45 4.11
C ASN A 86 10.52 -12.89 3.57
N THR A 87 10.05 -13.85 4.37
CA THR A 87 9.89 -15.25 3.94
C THR A 87 8.80 -15.42 2.88
N ASP A 88 7.75 -14.59 2.92
CA ASP A 88 6.62 -14.68 2.00
C ASP A 88 6.73 -13.75 0.79
N ARG A 89 7.61 -12.73 0.87
CA ARG A 89 7.77 -11.66 -0.13
C ARG A 89 7.88 -12.15 -1.57
N ALA A 90 8.78 -13.11 -1.82
CA ALA A 90 9.04 -13.60 -3.18
C ALA A 90 7.83 -14.34 -3.77
N GLU A 91 7.07 -15.07 -2.95
CA GLU A 91 5.89 -15.80 -3.42
C GLU A 91 4.71 -14.87 -3.65
N VAL A 92 4.55 -13.84 -2.81
CA VAL A 92 3.55 -12.79 -2.99
C VAL A 92 3.80 -12.01 -4.28
N LEU A 93 5.02 -11.52 -4.52
CA LEU A 93 5.35 -10.74 -5.73
C LEU A 93 5.15 -11.53 -7.04
N ARG A 94 5.29 -12.86 -7.02
CA ARG A 94 5.00 -13.69 -8.20
C ARG A 94 3.54 -13.65 -8.65
N ARG A 95 2.63 -13.19 -7.80
CA ARG A 95 1.20 -13.04 -8.13
C ARG A 95 0.88 -11.71 -8.79
N PHE A 96 1.82 -10.78 -8.82
CA PHE A 96 1.61 -9.45 -9.34
C PHE A 96 1.82 -9.42 -10.85
N THR A 97 0.89 -8.76 -11.53
CA THR A 97 0.96 -8.52 -12.98
C THR A 97 2.05 -7.49 -13.31
N VAL A 98 2.20 -6.48 -12.45
CA VAL A 98 3.25 -5.45 -12.53
C VAL A 98 4.16 -5.63 -11.33
N LYS A 99 5.47 -5.75 -11.54
CA LYS A 99 6.43 -5.91 -10.45
C LYS A 99 7.15 -4.60 -10.15
N PRO A 100 7.77 -4.46 -8.97
CA PRO A 100 8.57 -3.28 -8.63
C PRO A 100 9.63 -2.92 -9.67
N GLU A 101 10.26 -3.91 -10.30
CA GLU A 101 11.25 -3.68 -11.36
C GLU A 101 10.66 -3.11 -12.67
N ASP A 102 9.36 -3.27 -12.88
CA ASP A 102 8.63 -2.75 -14.05
C ASP A 102 8.03 -1.35 -13.78
N GLU A 103 8.06 -0.88 -12.53
CA GLU A 103 7.52 0.42 -12.15
C GLU A 103 8.42 1.56 -12.62
N ARG A 104 7.76 2.66 -13.00
CA ARG A 104 8.45 3.91 -13.29
C ARG A 104 8.72 4.67 -11.99
N PRO A 105 9.97 5.08 -11.72
CA PRO A 105 10.31 5.77 -10.48
C PRO A 105 9.65 7.16 -10.36
N ASP A 106 9.20 7.71 -11.48
CA ASP A 106 8.57 9.02 -11.61
C ASP A 106 7.05 8.94 -11.83
N VAL A 107 6.41 7.82 -11.49
CA VAL A 107 4.96 7.66 -11.69
C VAL A 107 4.19 8.72 -10.90
N GLU A 108 3.46 9.57 -11.62
CA GLU A 108 2.57 10.55 -11.00
C GLU A 108 1.32 9.86 -10.52
N LEU A 109 1.11 9.88 -9.21
CA LEU A 109 -0.09 9.32 -8.59
C LEU A 109 -1.02 10.46 -8.23
N CYS A 110 -2.25 10.35 -8.72
CA CYS A 110 -3.28 11.35 -8.54
C CYS A 110 -4.19 10.95 -7.38
N CYS A 111 -4.47 11.86 -6.45
CA CYS A 111 -5.54 11.65 -5.47
C CYS A 111 -6.91 11.86 -6.12
N PRO A 112 -8.01 11.49 -5.44
CA PRO A 112 -9.37 11.67 -5.97
C PRO A 112 -9.69 13.10 -6.46
N ASN A 113 -9.05 14.12 -5.88
CA ASN A 113 -9.27 15.53 -6.21
C ASN A 113 -8.29 16.10 -7.25
N GLY A 114 -7.53 15.26 -7.96
CA GLY A 114 -6.73 15.71 -9.11
C GLY A 114 -5.29 16.10 -8.78
N ILE A 115 -4.85 16.04 -7.53
CA ILE A 115 -3.49 16.43 -7.12
C ILE A 115 -2.53 15.28 -7.39
N ALA A 116 -1.61 15.50 -8.33
CA ALA A 116 -0.59 14.56 -8.75
C ALA A 116 0.75 14.81 -8.04
N GLU A 117 1.36 13.74 -7.52
CA GLU A 117 2.68 13.77 -6.90
C GLU A 117 3.48 12.53 -7.34
N SER A 118 4.78 12.68 -7.56
CA SER A 118 5.67 11.60 -8.03
C SER A 118 6.70 11.13 -7.00
N ARG A 119 6.85 11.86 -5.88
CA ARG A 119 7.80 11.47 -4.81
C ARG A 119 7.20 10.37 -3.93
N PHE A 120 8.06 9.52 -3.38
CA PHE A 120 7.63 8.43 -2.49
C PHE A 120 6.95 8.94 -1.21
N ARG A 121 7.53 9.95 -0.55
CA ARG A 121 6.93 10.59 0.63
C ARG A 121 6.70 12.06 0.36
N VAL A 122 5.45 12.48 0.55
CA VAL A 122 5.02 13.87 0.37
C VAL A 122 4.11 14.28 1.52
N PRO A 123 4.07 15.56 1.89
CA PRO A 123 3.01 16.07 2.77
C PRO A 123 1.63 15.86 2.13
N LEU A 124 0.62 15.57 2.93
CA LEU A 124 -0.76 15.59 2.49
C LEU A 124 -1.17 17.03 2.16
N SER A 125 -1.93 17.22 1.08
CA SER A 125 -2.43 18.53 0.66
C SER A 125 -3.87 18.73 1.14
N GLU A 126 -4.22 19.96 1.56
CA GLU A 126 -5.52 20.35 2.11
C GLU A 126 -6.70 19.99 1.20
N ASP A 127 -6.50 20.08 -0.11
CA ASP A 127 -7.54 19.84 -1.11
C ASP A 127 -7.63 18.37 -1.55
N CYS A 128 -6.94 17.43 -0.89
CA CYS A 128 -7.03 16.01 -1.25
C CYS A 128 -8.39 15.35 -0.91
N TYR A 129 -9.26 16.00 -0.14
CA TYR A 129 -10.51 15.43 0.42
C TYR A 129 -11.77 16.33 0.35
N SER A 130 -11.70 17.48 -0.34
CA SER A 130 -12.85 18.38 -0.56
C SER A 130 -14.10 17.67 -1.06
#